data_AF-X0ZPA6-F1
#
_entry.id   AF-X0ZPA6-F1
#
_cell.length_a   1.000
_cell.length_b   1.000
_cell.length_c   1.000
_cell.angle_alpha   90.00
_cell.angle_beta   90.00
_cell.angle_gamma   90.00
#
_symmetry.space_group_name_H-M   'P 1'
#
loop_
_entity.id
_entity.type
_entity.pdbx_description
1 polymer ?
#
loop_
_entity_poly.entity_id
_entity_poly.type
_entity_poly.pdbx_seq_one_letter_code
_entity_poly.pdbx_strand_id
1 'polypeptide(L)'
;MSEELKEKTYWENKIKEHWKPFLVVIIACICLFIGALLVLIWYILTSPIGGQGEWTFDQWTLNYVVGFMIQIILWELLFVG
;
A
#
# COMPACT_ATOMS: atom_id res chain seq x y z
N MET A 1 -18.47 -40.38 -13.31
CA MET A 1 -17.78 -39.08 -13.20
C MET A 1 -16.81 -39.20 -12.03
N SER A 2 -15.50 -39.22 -12.28
CA SER A 2 -14.50 -39.41 -11.22
C SER A 2 -14.57 -38.27 -10.21
N GLU A 3 -14.27 -38.54 -8.93
CA GLU A 3 -14.33 -37.53 -7.87
C GLU A 3 -13.42 -36.33 -8.16
N GLU A 4 -12.28 -36.55 -8.81
CA GLU A 4 -11.35 -35.52 -9.27
C GLU A 4 -11.99 -34.50 -10.23
N LEU A 5 -12.89 -34.94 -11.12
CA LEU A 5 -13.60 -34.03 -12.04
C LEU A 5 -14.58 -33.12 -11.30
N LYS A 6 -15.17 -33.62 -10.21
CA LYS A 6 -16.13 -32.91 -9.36
C LYS A 6 -15.42 -31.85 -8.52
N GLU A 7 -14.25 -32.19 -7.99
CA GLU A 7 -13.39 -31.26 -7.24
C GLU A 7 -12.89 -30.12 -8.14
N LYS A 8 -12.37 -30.44 -9.33
CA LYS A 8 -11.89 -29.42 -10.27
C LYS A 8 -12.98 -28.42 -10.67
N THR A 9 -14.18 -28.91 -11.00
CA THR A 9 -15.32 -28.03 -11.36
C THR A 9 -15.83 -27.22 -10.16
N TYR A 10 -15.77 -27.77 -8.95
CA TYR A 10 -16.08 -27.04 -7.72
C TYR A 10 -15.14 -25.84 -7.51
N TRP A 11 -13.83 -26.05 -7.64
CA TRP A 11 -12.83 -24.98 -7.52
C TRP A 11 -12.96 -23.94 -8.64
N GLU A 12 -13.18 -24.35 -9.89
CA GLU A 12 -13.37 -23.43 -11.01
C GLU A 12 -14.60 -22.53 -10.82
N ASN A 13 -15.71 -23.08 -10.34
CA ASN A 13 -16.91 -22.29 -10.06
C ASN A 13 -16.72 -21.33 -8.90
N LYS A 14 -16.01 -21.74 -7.83
CA LYS A 14 -15.73 -20.83 -6.71
C LYS A 14 -14.83 -19.66 -7.07
N ILE A 15 -13.82 -19.88 -7.93
CA ILE A 15 -12.97 -18.80 -8.43
C ILE A 15 -13.80 -17.83 -9.27
N LYS A 16 -14.69 -18.33 -10.14
CA LYS A 16 -15.60 -17.46 -10.94
C LYS A 16 -16.57 -16.66 -10.07
N GLU A 17 -17.06 -17.25 -8.99
CA GLU A 17 -18.00 -16.58 -8.07
C GLU A 17 -17.33 -15.42 -7.32
N HIS A 18 -16.06 -15.58 -6.91
CA HIS A 18 -15.32 -14.58 -6.14
C HIS A 18 -14.32 -13.74 -6.96
N TRP A 19 -14.31 -13.86 -8.29
CA TRP A 19 -13.40 -13.08 -9.16
C TRP A 19 -13.63 -11.56 -9.05
N LYS A 20 -14.89 -11.12 -8.93
CA LYS A 20 -15.24 -9.70 -8.79
C LYS A 20 -14.68 -9.06 -7.51
N PRO A 21 -14.93 -9.59 -6.29
CA PRO A 21 -14.33 -9.04 -5.09
C PRO A 21 -12.80 -9.17 -5.09
N PHE A 22 -12.24 -10.24 -5.67
CA PHE A 22 -10.80 -10.37 -5.82
C PHE A 22 -10.19 -9.23 -6.66
N LEU A 23 -10.81 -8.88 -7.78
CA LEU A 23 -10.38 -7.76 -8.62
C LEU A 23 -10.47 -6.42 -7.87
N VAL A 24 -11.54 -6.21 -7.09
CA VAL A 24 -11.70 -5.00 -6.25
C VAL A 24 -10.59 -4.90 -5.20
N VAL A 25 -10.21 -6.01 -4.55
CA VAL A 25 -9.09 -6.03 -3.59
C VAL A 25 -7.78 -5.66 -4.27
N ILE A 26 -7.52 -6.20 -5.47
CA ILE A 26 -6.30 -5.84 -6.23
C ILE A 26 -6.27 -4.34 -6.53
N ILE A 27 -7.38 -3.78 -7.01
CA ILE A 27 -7.48 -2.34 -7.29
C ILE A 27 -7.25 -1.55 -6.00
N ALA A 28 -7.89 -1.94 -4.90
CA ALA A 28 -7.71 -1.29 -3.61
C ALA A 28 -6.25 -1.31 -3.15
N CYS A 29 -5.55 -2.44 -3.28
CA CYS A 29 -4.13 -2.54 -2.96
C CYS A 29 -3.27 -1.62 -3.84
N ILE A 30 -3.56 -1.56 -5.14
CA ILE A 30 -2.85 -0.66 -6.06
C ILE A 30 -3.09 0.81 -5.67
N CYS A 31 -4.33 1.18 -5.37
CA CYS A 31 -4.67 2.53 -4.92
C CYS A 31 -3.96 2.89 -3.61
N LEU A 32 -3.92 1.97 -2.65
CA LEU A 32 -3.17 2.16 -1.40
C LEU A 32 -1.68 2.35 -1.66
N PHE A 33 -1.09 1.54 -2.54
CA PHE A 33 0.32 1.63 -2.88
C PHE A 33 0.67 2.97 -3.55
N ILE A 34 -0.14 3.39 -4.52
CA ILE A 34 0.02 4.70 -5.18
C ILE A 34 -0.14 5.84 -4.16
N GLY A 35 -1.14 5.75 -3.28
CA GLY A 35 -1.34 6.72 -2.21
C GLY A 35 -0.11 6.84 -1.30
N ALA A 36 0.46 5.71 -0.87
CA ALA A 36 1.67 5.69 -0.06
C ALA A 36 2.86 6.36 -0.77
N LEU A 37 3.05 6.11 -2.07
CA LEU A 37 4.10 6.76 -2.87
C LEU A 37 3.87 8.27 -2.98
N LEU A 38 2.64 8.72 -3.19
CA LEU A 38 2.31 10.14 -3.25
C LEU A 38 2.57 10.85 -1.92
N VAL A 39 2.20 10.23 -0.80
CA VAL A 39 2.48 10.76 0.54
C VAL A 39 3.99 10.85 0.79
N LEU A 40 4.76 9.84 0.38
CA LEU A 40 6.22 9.84 0.50
C LEU A 40 6.84 10.98 -0.32
N ILE A 41 6.44 11.13 -1.58
CA ILE A 41 6.93 12.20 -2.46
C ILE A 41 6.56 13.58 -1.90
N TRP A 42 5.30 13.75 -1.48
CA TRP A 42 4.85 14.98 -0.85
C TRP A 42 5.66 15.32 0.40
N TYR A 43 5.96 14.32 1.24
CA TYR A 43 6.79 14.50 2.42
C TYR A 43 8.22 14.95 2.07
N ILE A 44 8.86 14.32 1.08
CA ILE A 44 10.20 14.71 0.62
C ILE A 44 10.22 16.16 0.14
N LEU A 45 9.20 16.56 -0.62
CA LEU A 45 9.15 17.89 -1.24
C LEU A 45 8.77 19.02 -0.27
N THR A 46 7.95 18.74 0.74
CA THR A 46 7.38 19.79 1.60
C THR A 46 7.90 19.80 3.03
N SER A 47 8.35 18.67 3.55
CA SER A 47 8.76 18.56 4.95
C SER A 47 10.16 19.15 5.14
N PRO A 48 10.37 19.99 6.18
CA PRO A 48 11.72 20.37 6.63
C PRO A 48 12.60 19.17 6.95
N ILE A 49 12.00 18.09 7.47
CA ILE A 49 12.69 16.83 7.77
C ILE A 49 12.94 16.01 6.49
N GLY A 50 12.14 16.22 5.44
CA GLY A 50 12.29 15.55 4.15
C GLY A 50 13.32 16.21 3.22
N GLY A 51 13.93 17.33 3.61
CA GLY A 51 14.87 18.07 2.79
C GLY A 51 14.25 19.08 1.84
N GLN A 52 12.92 19.29 1.91
CA GLN A 52 12.19 20.27 1.11
C GLN A 52 12.44 20.17 -0.41
N GLY A 53 12.67 18.96 -0.91
CA GLY A 53 12.96 18.71 -2.33
C GLY A 53 14.38 19.05 -2.80
N GLU A 54 15.25 19.52 -1.92
CA GLU A 54 16.66 19.81 -2.25
C GLU A 54 17.56 18.57 -2.15
N TRP A 55 17.09 17.52 -1.47
CA TRP A 55 17.92 16.35 -1.16
C TRP A 55 17.74 15.19 -2.13
N THR A 56 18.85 14.56 -2.48
CA THR A 56 18.87 13.32 -3.28
C THR A 56 18.61 12.09 -2.39
N PHE A 57 18.25 10.96 -3.01
CA PHE A 57 18.06 9.70 -2.30
C PHE A 57 19.30 9.21 -1.54
N ASP A 58 20.52 9.63 -1.93
CA ASP A 58 21.74 9.28 -1.17
C ASP A 58 21.84 10.02 0.17
N GLN A 59 21.19 11.19 0.27
CA GLN A 59 21.21 12.05 1.46
C GLN A 59 20.16 11.64 2.50
N TRP A 60 19.34 10.63 2.17
CA TRP A 60 18.35 10.05 3.09
C TRP A 60 19.04 9.19 4.16
N THR A 61 19.39 9.84 5.28
CA THR A 61 19.91 9.17 6.47
C THR A 61 18.81 8.49 7.29
N LEU A 62 19.20 7.56 8.18
CA LEU A 62 18.30 6.86 9.11
C LEU A 62 17.40 7.83 9.90
N ASN A 63 17.91 9.02 10.24
CA ASN A 63 17.15 10.03 10.98
C ASN A 63 15.88 10.47 10.23
N TYR A 64 15.93 10.61 8.90
CA TYR A 64 14.79 11.04 8.10
C TYR A 64 13.75 9.93 7.93
N VAL A 65 14.22 8.68 7.84
CA VAL A 65 13.35 7.50 7.87
C VAL A 65 12.59 7.45 9.20
N VAL A 66 13.29 7.63 10.32
CA VAL A 66 12.68 7.66 11.66
C VAL A 66 11.70 8.83 11.77
N GLY A 67 12.07 10.03 11.30
CA GLY A 67 11.19 11.19 11.30
C GLY A 67 9.92 10.98 10.47
N PHE A 68 10.04 10.34 9.31
CA PHE A 68 8.89 9.97 8.48
C PHE A 68 7.97 8.95 9.17
N MET A 69 8.55 7.93 9.82
CA MET A 69 7.79 6.94 10.57
C MET A 69 7.01 7.55 11.73
N ILE A 70 7.64 8.46 12.50
CA ILE A 70 6.97 9.21 13.57
C ILE A 70 5.82 10.04 12.99
N GLN A 71 6.06 10.75 11.89
CA GLN A 71 5.04 11.55 11.23
C GLN A 71 3.84 10.71 10.78
N ILE A 72 4.05 9.53 10.21
CA ILE A 72 2.97 8.59 9.86
C ILE A 72 2.19 8.18 11.10
N ILE A 73 2.88 7.77 12.17
CA ILE A 73 2.22 7.35 13.42
C ILE A 73 1.36 8.47 14.00
N LEU A 74 1.85 9.71 13.98
CA LEU A 74 1.09 10.87 14.45
C LEU A 74 -0.14 11.15 13.58
N TRP A 75 -0.04 10.97 12.25
CA TRP A 75 -1.18 11.09 11.34
C TRP A 75 -2.22 10.00 11.56
N GLU A 76 -1.80 8.74 11.75
CA GLU A 76 -2.70 7.64 12.08
C GLU A 76 -3.43 7.91 13.40
N LEU A 77 -2.71 8.42 14.42
CA LEU A 77 -3.30 8.80 15.70
C LEU A 77 -4.30 9.97 15.56
N LEU A 78 -4.09 10.89 14.64
CA LEU A 78 -4.99 12.02 14.39
C LEU A 78 -6.30 11.59 13.71
N PHE A 79 -6.23 10.63 12.78
CA PHE A 79 -7.40 10.20 11.99
C PHE A 79 -8.19 9.05 12.62
N VAL A 80 -7.52 8.19 13.39
CA VAL A 80 -8.11 6.97 13.97
C VAL A 80 -8.31 7.09 15.48
N GLY A 81 -7.62 8.02 16.15
CA GLY A 81 -7.67 8.26 17.59
C GLY A 81 -8.87 9.04 18.10
#